data_AF-A0A534JMB9-F1
#
_entry.id   AF-A0A534JMB9-F1
#
_cell.length_a   1.000
_cell.length_b   1.000
_cell.length_c   1.000
_cell.angle_alpha   90.00
_cell.angle_beta   90.00
_cell.angle_gamma   90.00
#
_symmetry.space_group_name_H-M   'P 1'
#
loop_
_entity.id
_entity.type
_entity.pdbx_description
1 polymer ?
#
loop_
_entity_poly.entity_id
_entity_poly.type
_entity_poly.pdbx_seq_one_letter_code
_entity_poly.pdbx_strand_id
1 'polypeptide(L)'
;MIPTRRESGQVARTCETLRDYLLRHGPATAQELLGILALSRAATYQVIRRAASRGLIRAVAHVHSDGNHDPLAWDIDSEDGELLWRRSERLQGRFCTCLPKNPRTRRNSVS
;
A
#
# COMPACT_ATOMS: atom_id res chain seq x y z
N MET A 1 18.88 12.91 -16.34
CA MET A 1 18.80 13.52 -14.99
C MET A 1 19.07 12.42 -13.96
N ILE A 2 20.21 12.48 -13.28
CA ILE A 2 20.53 11.53 -12.20
C ILE A 2 19.86 12.08 -10.93
N PRO A 3 18.92 11.36 -10.30
CA PRO A 3 18.28 11.83 -9.09
C PRO A 3 19.35 12.08 -8.02
N THR A 4 19.35 13.27 -7.45
CA THR A 4 20.38 13.67 -6.50
C THR A 4 20.33 12.77 -5.27
N ARG A 5 21.49 12.42 -4.70
CA ARG A 5 21.63 11.54 -3.53
C ARG A 5 20.73 11.97 -2.34
N ARG A 6 20.39 13.27 -2.26
CA ARG A 6 19.48 13.86 -1.27
C ARG A 6 18.00 13.52 -1.51
N GLU A 7 17.52 13.57 -2.75
CA GLU A 7 16.16 13.14 -3.10
C GLU A 7 15.94 11.66 -2.78
N SER A 8 16.96 10.82 -3.01
CA SER A 8 16.92 9.40 -2.67
C SER A 8 16.76 9.17 -1.15
N GLY A 9 17.41 9.97 -0.32
CA GLY A 9 17.32 9.88 1.14
C GLY A 9 16.01 10.42 1.72
N GLN A 10 15.43 11.46 1.12
CA GLN A 10 14.11 11.96 1.53
C GLN A 10 13.01 10.95 1.19
N VAL A 11 13.03 10.40 -0.03
CA VAL A 11 12.03 9.41 -0.45
C VAL A 11 12.13 8.12 0.36
N ALA A 12 13.35 7.68 0.71
CA ALA A 12 13.51 6.53 1.60
C ALA A 12 12.86 6.78 2.97
N ARG A 13 13.12 7.94 3.58
CA ARG A 13 12.48 8.33 4.85
C ARG A 13 10.96 8.37 4.75
N THR A 14 10.41 8.93 3.67
CA THR A 14 8.96 8.97 3.46
C THR A 14 8.35 7.56 3.31
N CYS A 15 9.05 6.64 2.66
CA CYS A 15 8.60 5.24 2.56
C CYS A 15 8.61 4.54 3.93
N GLU A 16 9.62 4.78 4.76
CA GLU A 16 9.67 4.24 6.14
C GLU A 16 8.57 4.85 7.01
N THR A 17 8.34 6.17 6.93
CA THR A 17 7.23 6.83 7.64
C THR A 17 5.87 6.22 7.26
N LEU A 18 5.66 5.95 5.96
CA LEU A 18 4.47 5.26 5.48
C LEU A 18 4.35 3.86 6.09
N ARG A 19 5.43 3.08 6.09
CA ARG A 19 5.46 1.73 6.67
C ARG A 19 5.17 1.76 8.17
N ASP A 20 5.81 2.65 8.92
CA ASP A 20 5.62 2.80 10.37
C ASP A 20 4.21 3.25 10.72
N TYR A 21 3.61 4.10 9.89
CA TYR A 21 2.21 4.48 10.04
C TYR A 21 1.31 3.25 9.87
N LEU A 22 1.45 2.52 8.77
CA LEU A 22 0.65 1.34 8.52
C LEU A 22 0.84 0.32 9.64
N LEU A 23 2.08 0.03 10.04
CA LEU A 23 2.38 -0.89 11.15
C LEU A 23 1.55 -0.58 12.40
N ARG A 24 1.47 0.70 12.79
CA ARG A 24 0.75 1.15 13.99
C ARG A 24 -0.78 1.19 13.82
N HIS A 25 -1.27 1.65 12.68
CA HIS A 25 -2.68 2.03 12.52
C HIS A 25 -3.52 1.01 11.76
N GLY A 26 -2.90 0.08 11.05
CA GLY A 26 -3.62 -0.85 10.20
C GLY A 26 -3.60 -0.47 8.71
N PRO A 27 -4.33 -1.24 7.90
CA PRO A 27 -4.56 -0.95 6.48
C PRO A 27 -5.17 0.44 6.25
N ALA A 28 -4.70 1.14 5.21
CA ALA A 28 -5.19 2.47 4.84
C ALA A 28 -5.30 2.66 3.32
N THR A 29 -6.24 3.49 2.90
CA THR A 29 -6.43 3.90 1.50
C THR A 29 -5.41 4.96 1.08
N ALA A 30 -5.17 5.10 -0.22
CA ALA A 30 -4.32 6.17 -0.74
C ALA A 30 -4.81 7.58 -0.35
N GLN A 31 -6.12 7.77 -0.14
CA GLN A 31 -6.70 9.03 0.29
C GLN A 31 -6.39 9.35 1.76
N GLU A 32 -6.43 8.36 2.63
CA GLU A 32 -6.03 8.54 4.04
C GLU A 32 -4.53 8.83 4.14
N LEU A 33 -3.72 8.06 3.39
CA LEU A 33 -2.27 8.26 3.30
C LEU A 33 -1.88 9.65 2.78
N LEU A 34 -2.71 10.26 1.94
CA LEU A 34 -2.51 11.63 1.46
C LEU A 34 -2.56 12.64 2.60
N GLY A 35 -3.55 12.52 3.50
CA GLY A 35 -3.69 13.39 4.66
C GLY A 35 -2.52 13.24 5.65
N ILE A 36 -1.97 12.03 5.77
CA ILE A 36 -0.90 11.71 6.72
C ILE A 36 0.46 12.19 6.21
N LEU A 37 0.75 11.98 4.92
CA LEU A 37 2.06 12.31 4.35
C LEU A 37 2.20 13.80 4.04
N ALA A 38 1.11 14.58 4.09
CA ALA A 38 1.08 16.00 3.70
C ALA A 38 1.69 16.25 2.30
N LEU A 39 1.44 15.32 1.38
CA LEU A 39 1.92 15.34 0.00
C LEU A 39 0.79 15.62 -0.98
N SER A 40 1.15 16.06 -2.19
CA SER A 40 0.19 16.09 -3.30
C SER A 40 -0.28 14.66 -3.63
N ARG A 41 -1.47 14.55 -4.25
CA ARG A 41 -2.01 13.25 -4.68
C ARG A 41 -1.02 12.46 -5.52
N ALA A 42 -0.43 13.10 -6.54
CA ALA A 42 0.55 12.45 -7.41
C ALA A 42 1.78 11.96 -6.64
N ALA A 43 2.30 12.74 -5.69
CA ALA A 43 3.44 12.39 -4.87
C ALA A 43 3.12 11.22 -3.92
N THR A 44 1.95 11.22 -3.27
CA THR A 44 1.48 10.10 -2.44
C THR A 44 1.43 8.80 -3.23
N TYR A 45 0.84 8.80 -4.43
CA TYR A 45 0.81 7.61 -5.28
C TYR A 45 2.21 7.16 -5.72
N GLN A 46 3.15 8.09 -5.97
CA GLN A 46 4.53 7.73 -6.26
C GLN A 46 5.22 7.07 -5.06
N VAL A 47 5.02 7.58 -3.85
CA VAL A 47 5.56 6.98 -2.61
C VAL A 47 4.98 5.58 -2.41
N ILE A 48 3.67 5.40 -2.54
CA ILE A 48 3.01 4.09 -2.42
C ILE A 48 3.59 3.10 -3.43
N ARG A 49 3.67 3.47 -4.72
CA ARG A 49 4.26 2.60 -5.76
C ARG A 49 5.71 2.23 -5.43
N ARG A 50 6.49 3.17 -4.91
CA ARG A 50 7.90 2.94 -4.57
C ARG A 50 8.05 2.04 -3.35
N ALA A 51 7.28 2.28 -2.29
CA ALA A 51 7.24 1.43 -1.10
C ALA A 51 6.79 0.00 -1.45
N ALA A 52 5.78 -0.15 -2.30
CA ALA A 52 5.33 -1.45 -2.79
C ALA A 52 6.39 -2.16 -3.63
N SER A 53 7.06 -1.44 -4.54
CA SER A 53 8.16 -2.02 -5.35
C SER A 53 9.37 -2.47 -4.50
N ARG A 54 9.49 -1.97 -3.28
CA ARG A 54 10.54 -2.34 -2.31
C ARG A 54 10.11 -3.43 -1.34
N GLY A 55 8.88 -3.96 -1.44
CA GLY A 55 8.36 -4.96 -0.51
C GLY A 55 8.17 -4.42 0.92
N LEU A 56 7.91 -3.11 1.08
CA LEU A 56 7.61 -2.53 2.40
C LEU A 56 6.11 -2.61 2.72
N ILE A 57 5.29 -2.56 1.67
CA ILE A 57 3.82 -2.54 1.75
C ILE A 57 3.24 -3.36 0.60
N ARG A 58 2.01 -3.81 0.75
CA ARG A 58 1.24 -4.54 -0.27
C ARG A 58 -0.22 -4.09 -0.27
N ALA A 59 -0.89 -4.26 -1.40
CA ALA A 59 -2.33 -4.07 -1.47
C ALA A 59 -3.03 -5.27 -0.81
N VAL A 60 -4.00 -5.01 0.06
CA VAL A 60 -4.67 -6.06 0.87
C VAL A 60 -6.18 -6.14 0.64
N ALA A 61 -6.80 -5.09 0.10
CA ALA A 61 -8.25 -5.08 -0.15
C ALA A 61 -8.64 -4.04 -1.21
N HIS A 62 -9.77 -4.27 -1.86
CA HIS A 62 -10.51 -3.25 -2.62
C HIS A 62 -11.41 -2.41 -1.69
N VAL A 63 -11.56 -1.14 -2.03
CA VAL A 63 -12.46 -0.21 -1.35
C VAL A 63 -13.61 0.10 -2.31
N HIS A 64 -14.84 -0.35 -2.08
CA HIS A 64 -15.92 0.05 -3.00
C HIS A 64 -16.22 1.55 -2.79
N SER A 65 -15.89 2.37 -3.80
CA SER A 65 -16.30 3.76 -3.91
C SER A 65 -17.42 3.81 -4.93
N ASP A 66 -18.54 4.47 -4.61
CA ASP A 66 -19.69 4.64 -5.52
C ASP A 66 -19.30 5.35 -6.84
N GLY A 67 -18.16 6.03 -6.86
CA GLY A 67 -17.53 6.54 -8.08
C GLY A 67 -16.45 5.60 -8.60
N ASN A 68 -16.70 5.06 -9.79
CA ASN A 68 -15.80 4.27 -10.65
C ASN A 68 -14.31 4.64 -10.50
N HIS A 69 -13.59 3.88 -9.68
CA HIS A 69 -12.13 3.72 -9.65
C HIS A 69 -11.85 2.75 -8.51
N ASP A 70 -11.37 1.52 -8.78
CA ASP A 70 -10.94 0.53 -7.78
C ASP A 70 -9.86 1.11 -6.84
N PRO A 71 -10.22 1.69 -5.68
CA PRO A 71 -9.27 2.19 -4.71
C PRO A 71 -8.75 1.00 -3.90
N LEU A 72 -7.44 0.92 -3.78
CA LEU A 72 -6.79 -0.14 -3.00
C LEU A 72 -6.54 0.35 -1.57
N ALA A 73 -6.76 -0.55 -0.60
CA ALA A 73 -6.21 -0.44 0.74
C ALA A 73 -4.82 -1.10 0.76
N TRP A 74 -3.88 -0.43 1.42
CA TRP A 74 -2.48 -0.83 1.53
C TRP A 74 -2.17 -1.15 2.98
N ASP A 75 -1.34 -2.17 3.19
CA ASP A 75 -0.83 -2.54 4.49
C ASP A 75 0.64 -2.94 4.40
N ILE A 76 1.31 -3.14 5.53
CA ILE A 76 2.69 -3.64 5.57
C ILE A 76 2.81 -4.98 4.83
N ASP A 77 3.94 -5.15 4.15
CA ASP A 77 4.35 -6.45 3.64
C ASP A 77 5.21 -7.12 4.73
N SER A 78 4.75 -8.26 5.23
CA SER A 78 5.38 -8.97 6.34
C SER A 78 5.23 -10.48 6.14
N GLU A 79 6.24 -11.23 6.55
CA GLU A 79 6.22 -12.70 6.53
C GLU A 79 5.61 -13.27 7.83
N ASP A 80 5.32 -12.42 8.83
CA ASP A 80 4.70 -12.83 10.08
C ASP A 80 3.21 -13.15 9.86
N GLY A 81 2.91 -14.45 9.79
CA GLY A 81 1.56 -14.96 9.56
C GLY A 81 0.56 -14.58 10.65
N GLU A 82 0.98 -14.46 11.90
CA GLU A 82 0.11 -14.08 13.02
C GLU A 82 -0.26 -12.60 12.94
N LEU A 83 0.73 -11.75 12.63
CA LEU A 83 0.51 -10.32 12.38
C LEU A 83 -0.45 -10.11 11.21
N LEU A 84 -0.25 -10.83 10.10
CA LEU A 84 -1.13 -10.75 8.94
C LEU A 84 -2.55 -11.24 9.26
N TRP A 85 -2.69 -12.30 10.05
CA TRP A 85 -3.99 -12.81 10.47
C TRP A 85 -4.77 -11.79 11.29
N ARG A 86 -4.17 -11.23 12.36
CA ARG A 86 -4.79 -10.17 13.18
C ARG A 86 -5.19 -8.94 12.37
N ARG A 87 -4.44 -8.63 11.32
CA ARG A 87 -4.73 -7.49 10.43
C ARG A 87 -5.82 -7.81 9.44
N SER A 88 -5.93 -9.05 8.99
CA SER A 88 -7.01 -9.51 8.12
C SER A 88 -8.38 -9.50 8.82
N GLU A 89 -8.44 -9.74 10.12
CA GLU A 89 -9.67 -9.56 10.91
C GLU A 89 -10.13 -8.09 10.93
N ARG A 90 -9.18 -7.14 11.00
CA ARG A 90 -9.48 -5.70 10.95
C ARG A 90 -9.92 -5.19 9.58
N LEU A 91 -9.70 -5.96 8.51
CA LEU A 91 -10.22 -5.65 7.18
C LEU A 91 -11.73 -5.92 7.10
N GLN A 92 -12.21 -6.91 7.85
CA GLN A 92 -13.62 -7.31 7.85
C GLN A 92 -14.47 -6.18 8.44
N GLY A 93 -15.38 -5.64 7.64
CA GLY A 93 -16.28 -4.56 8.03
C GLY A 93 -15.90 -3.16 7.55
N ARG A 94 -14.63 -2.91 7.18
CA ARG A 94 -14.18 -1.59 6.65
C ARG A 94 -13.81 -1.62 5.17
N PHE A 95 -13.38 -2.76 4.66
CA PHE A 95 -12.95 -2.93 3.27
C PHE A 95 -13.61 -4.15 2.63
N CYS A 96 -13.71 -4.21 1.30
CA CYS A 96 -14.10 -5.48 0.68
C CYS A 96 -12.98 -6.49 0.91
N THR A 97 -13.33 -7.68 1.38
CA THR A 97 -12.42 -8.84 1.44
C THR A 97 -12.10 -9.41 0.06
N CYS A 98 -12.64 -8.81 -1.00
CA CYS A 98 -12.19 -8.94 -2.38
C CYS A 98 -10.68 -8.65 -2.43
N LEU A 99 -9.84 -9.69 -2.44
CA LEU A 99 -8.40 -9.51 -2.57
C LEU A 99 -8.10 -8.91 -3.96
N PRO A 100 -7.24 -7.89 -4.04
CA PRO A 100 -6.83 -7.37 -5.33
C PRO A 100 -6.18 -8.46 -6.15
N LYS A 101 -6.75 -8.72 -7.33
CA LYS A 101 -6.16 -9.64 -8.30
C LYS A 101 -4.74 -9.13 -8.56
N ASN A 102 -3.75 -9.86 -8.06
CA ASN A 102 -2.36 -9.51 -8.23
C ASN A 102 -2.08 -9.36 -9.74
N PRO A 103 -1.69 -8.18 -10.26
CA PRO A 103 -1.40 -8.04 -11.68
C PRO A 103 -0.16 -8.85 -12.09
N ARG A 104 0.64 -9.35 -11.13
CA ARG A 104 1.76 -10.26 -11.41
C ARG A 104 1.37 -11.74 -11.52
N THR A 105 0.09 -12.07 -11.41
CA THR A 105 -0.39 -13.45 -11.65
C THR A 105 -1.20 -13.51 -12.95
N ARG A 106 -0.70 -12.90 -14.04
CA ARG A 106 -0.88 -13.54 -15.36
C ARG A 106 0.08 -14.72 -15.42
N ARG A 107 -0.46 -15.83 -14.93
CA ARG A 107 0.12 -17.16 -14.88
C ARG A 107 0.64 -17.54 -16.28
N ASN A 108 1.94 -17.71 -16.41
CA ASN A 108 2.52 -18.58 -17.42
C ASN A 108 2.43 -20.01 -16.85
N SER A 109 1.43 -20.77 -17.29
CA SER A 109 1.29 -22.25 -17.24
C SER A 109 0.03 -22.56 -18.05
N VAL A 110 0.14 -22.80 -19.37
CA VAL A 110 0.27 -24.12 -20.02
C VAL A 110 -0.86 -25.08 -19.64
N SER A 111 -1.82 -25.26 -20.56
CA SER A 111 -1.94 -26.45 -21.42
C SER A 111 -2.77 -26.11 -22.65
#